data_AF-A0A949MW92-F1
#
_entry.id   AF-A0A949MW92-F1
#
_cell.length_a   1.000
_cell.length_b   1.000
_cell.length_c   1.000
_cell.angle_alpha   90.00
_cell.angle_beta   90.00
_cell.angle_gamma   90.00
#
_symmetry.space_group_name_H-M   'P 1'
#
loop_
_entity.id
_entity.type
_entity.pdbx_description
1 polymer ?
#
loop_
_entity_poly.entity_id
_entity_poly.type
_entity_poly.pdbx_seq_one_letter_code
_entity_poly.pdbx_strand_id
1 'polypeptide(L)'
;EVLKKMIGGRAHVVMSDMAPPTVGHKQTDHLRIMALAEAAYEFAHEILIPGGVFLSKVFMGGAEKDLLNSLKRDFTKVKHVKPHASRADSSEMYVVALGFRG
;
A
#
# COMPACT_ATOMS: atom_id res chain seq x y z
N GLU A 1 8.59 5.02 17.42
CA GLU A 1 9.36 4.47 18.56
C GLU A 1 8.82 3.18 19.17
N VAL A 2 7.60 3.12 19.73
CA VAL A 2 7.10 1.89 20.40
C VAL A 2 7.05 0.68 19.45
N LEU A 3 6.47 0.85 18.26
CA LEU A 3 6.36 -0.23 17.26
C LEU A 3 7.73 -0.74 16.78
N LYS A 4 8.68 0.18 16.51
CA LYS A 4 10.07 -0.16 16.12
C LYS A 4 10.75 -1.03 17.18
N LYS A 5 10.55 -0.71 18.47
CA LYS A 5 11.06 -1.54 19.58
C LYS A 5 10.40 -2.91 19.64
N MET A 6 9.08 -2.98 19.48
CA MET A 6 8.33 -4.24 19.54
C MET A 6 8.72 -5.23 18.44
N ILE A 7 9.06 -4.74 17.23
CA ILE A 7 9.47 -5.60 16.11
C ILE A 7 10.98 -5.86 16.06
N GLY A 8 11.75 -5.40 17.06
CA GLY A 8 13.21 -5.58 17.10
C GLY A 8 13.98 -4.69 16.11
N GLY A 9 13.40 -3.58 15.66
CA GLY A 9 14.04 -2.61 14.77
C GLY A 9 13.22 -2.32 13.52
N ARG A 10 13.75 -2.74 12.36
CA ARG A 10 13.17 -2.53 11.03
C ARG A 10 12.40 -3.76 10.56
N ALA A 11 11.53 -3.59 9.56
CA ALA A 11 10.67 -4.63 9.03
C ALA A 11 11.14 -5.14 7.65
N HIS A 12 10.95 -6.44 7.42
CA HIS A 12 11.11 -7.05 6.09
C HIS A 12 9.90 -6.75 5.18
N VAL A 13 8.71 -6.69 5.78
CA VAL A 13 7.44 -6.49 5.08
C VAL A 13 6.60 -5.50 5.86
N VAL A 14 6.00 -4.55 5.16
CA VAL A 14 4.89 -3.72 5.65
C VAL A 14 3.66 -4.03 4.81
N MET A 15 2.58 -4.39 5.49
CA MET A 15 1.31 -4.75 4.87
C MET A 15 0.19 -3.91 5.45
N SER A 16 -0.64 -3.33 4.58
CA SER A 16 -1.85 -2.61 4.96
C SER A 16 -3.07 -3.21 4.26
N ASP A 17 -4.02 -3.68 5.06
CA ASP A 17 -5.34 -4.10 4.60
C ASP A 17 -6.43 -3.06 4.90
N MET A 18 -6.04 -1.84 5.24
CA MET A 18 -6.95 -0.80 5.67
C MET A 18 -7.92 -0.40 4.56
N ALA A 19 -9.20 -0.28 4.90
CA ALA A 19 -10.22 0.29 4.04
C ALA A 19 -11.17 1.16 4.88
N PRO A 20 -11.53 2.36 4.40
CA PRO A 20 -12.53 3.18 5.07
C PRO A 20 -13.94 2.61 4.81
N PRO A 21 -14.93 2.89 5.68
CA PRO A 21 -16.33 2.64 5.34
C PRO A 21 -16.70 3.37 4.05
N THR A 22 -17.24 2.65 3.07
CA THR A 22 -17.68 3.22 1.79
C THR A 22 -18.95 4.05 1.99
N VAL A 23 -19.01 5.22 1.37
CA VAL A 23 -20.20 6.08 1.36
C VAL A 23 -21.00 5.93 0.07
N GLY A 24 -20.52 5.13 -0.89
CA GLY A 24 -21.19 4.86 -2.16
C GLY A 24 -20.84 5.87 -3.27
N HIS A 25 -20.13 6.94 -2.93
CA HIS A 25 -19.61 7.90 -3.90
C HIS A 25 -18.20 7.48 -4.32
N LYS A 26 -18.09 6.83 -5.48
CA LYS A 26 -16.86 6.17 -5.97
C LYS A 26 -15.60 7.04 -5.86
N GLN A 27 -15.68 8.31 -6.24
CA GLN A 27 -14.51 9.20 -6.21
C GLN A 27 -14.07 9.51 -4.77
N THR A 28 -15.02 9.76 -3.87
CA THR A 28 -14.71 10.00 -2.45
C THR A 28 -14.16 8.73 -1.79
N ASP A 29 -14.77 7.58 -2.06
CA ASP A 29 -14.31 6.29 -1.55
C ASP A 29 -12.89 5.97 -2.05
N HIS A 30 -12.61 6.26 -3.33
CA HIS A 30 -11.27 6.13 -3.91
C HIS A 30 -10.24 7.03 -3.23
N LEU A 31 -10.53 8.33 -3.06
CA LEU A 31 -9.60 9.24 -2.39
C LEU A 31 -9.31 8.83 -0.94
N ARG A 32 -10.32 8.32 -0.23
CA ARG A 32 -10.15 7.89 1.17
C ARG A 32 -9.28 6.65 1.31
N ILE A 33 -9.43 5.65 0.45
CA ILE A 33 -8.55 4.47 0.51
C ILE A 33 -7.13 4.81 0.05
N MET A 34 -6.98 5.72 -0.91
CA MET A 34 -5.66 6.19 -1.34
C MET A 34 -4.91 6.89 -0.22
N ALA A 35 -5.58 7.75 0.56
CA ALA A 35 -4.97 8.40 1.73
C ALA A 35 -4.46 7.38 2.76
N LEU A 36 -5.17 6.26 2.96
CA LEU A 36 -4.71 5.17 3.84
C LEU A 36 -3.50 4.43 3.25
N ALA A 37 -3.47 4.22 1.94
CA ALA A 37 -2.34 3.60 1.25
C ALA A 37 -1.08 4.49 1.28
N GLU A 38 -1.25 5.80 1.13
CA GLU A 38 -0.18 6.80 1.25
C GLU A 38 0.40 6.83 2.66
N ALA A 39 -0.46 6.91 3.70
CA ALA A 39 -0.01 6.85 5.09
C ALA A 39 0.72 5.53 5.41
N ALA A 40 0.27 4.41 4.85
CA ALA A 40 0.95 3.13 5.00
C ALA A 40 2.32 3.11 4.30
N TYR A 41 2.44 3.75 3.14
CA TYR A 41 3.69 3.88 2.40
C TYR A 41 4.69 4.80 3.12
N GLU A 42 4.25 5.92 3.68
CA GLU A 42 5.08 6.79 4.53
C GLU A 42 5.66 6.01 5.71
N PHE A 43 4.82 5.24 6.41
CA PHE A 43 5.29 4.37 7.48
C PHE A 43 6.28 3.31 6.98
N ALA A 44 6.02 2.72 5.81
CA ALA A 44 6.93 1.74 5.19
C ALA A 44 8.30 2.35 4.90
N HIS A 45 8.35 3.59 4.41
CA HIS A 45 9.59 4.29 4.12
C HIS A 45 10.47 4.47 5.37
N GLU A 46 9.87 4.66 6.55
CA GLU A 46 10.62 4.80 7.78
C GLU A 46 11.20 3.50 8.34
N ILE A 47 10.52 2.37 8.07
CA ILE A 47 10.76 1.12 8.82
C ILE A 47 11.25 -0.03 7.97
N LEU A 48 11.11 0.02 6.65
CA LEU A 48 11.60 -1.05 5.79
C LEU A 48 13.13 -1.13 5.81
N ILE A 49 13.62 -2.36 5.77
CA ILE A 49 15.02 -2.64 5.42
C ILE A 49 15.23 -2.50 3.91
N PRO A 50 16.46 -2.25 3.44
CA PRO A 50 16.81 -2.41 2.03
C PRO A 50 16.42 -3.82 1.54
N GLY A 51 15.79 -3.89 0.37
CA GLY A 51 15.24 -5.13 -0.18
C GLY A 51 13.83 -5.49 0.33
N GLY A 52 13.28 -4.74 1.27
CA GLY A 52 11.97 -5.00 1.87
C GLY A 52 10.77 -4.89 0.91
N VAL A 53 9.60 -5.30 1.40
CA VAL A 53 8.35 -5.37 0.64
C VAL A 53 7.28 -4.48 1.25
N PHE A 54 6.55 -3.76 0.40
CA PHE A 54 5.35 -3.05 0.75
C PHE A 54 4.13 -3.65 0.03
N LEU A 55 3.05 -3.86 0.77
CA LEU A 55 1.76 -4.31 0.25
C LEU A 55 0.66 -3.41 0.79
N SER A 56 -0.19 -2.84 -0.07
CA SER A 56 -1.35 -2.09 0.40
C SER A 56 -2.58 -2.36 -0.45
N LYS A 57 -3.74 -2.44 0.21
CA LYS A 57 -5.04 -2.40 -0.42
C LYS A 57 -5.27 -1.05 -1.09
N VAL A 58 -5.84 -1.08 -2.29
CA VAL A 58 -6.25 0.08 -3.10
C VAL A 58 -7.54 -0.27 -3.86
N PHE A 59 -8.21 0.73 -4.44
CA PHE A 59 -9.31 0.52 -5.39
C PHE A 59 -8.86 0.81 -6.82
N MET A 60 -9.43 0.11 -7.79
CA MET A 60 -9.28 0.49 -9.20
C MET A 60 -9.95 1.85 -9.44
N GLY A 61 -9.19 2.87 -9.84
CA GLY A 61 -9.77 4.20 -10.04
C GLY A 61 -8.87 5.30 -10.59
N GLY A 62 -7.55 5.08 -10.71
CA GLY A 62 -6.65 5.96 -11.46
C GLY A 62 -6.06 7.14 -10.67
N ALA A 63 -6.50 7.40 -9.43
CA ALA A 63 -5.86 8.42 -8.59
C ALA A 63 -4.58 7.92 -7.87
N GLU A 64 -4.14 6.69 -8.12
CA GLU A 64 -2.91 6.15 -7.53
C GLU A 64 -1.60 6.62 -8.20
N LYS A 65 -1.65 7.54 -9.17
CA LYS A 65 -0.47 7.88 -9.99
C LYS A 65 0.71 8.38 -9.17
N ASP A 66 0.47 9.26 -8.20
CA ASP A 66 1.54 9.83 -7.38
C ASP A 66 2.14 8.81 -6.42
N LEU A 67 1.29 8.01 -5.77
CA LEU A 67 1.73 6.86 -4.98
C LEU A 67 2.54 5.88 -5.84
N LEU A 68 2.07 5.52 -7.04
CA LEU A 68 2.78 4.62 -7.94
C LEU A 68 4.12 5.18 -8.42
N ASN A 69 4.21 6.48 -8.67
CA ASN A 69 5.47 7.13 -9.05
C ASN A 69 6.48 7.02 -7.90
N SER A 70 6.03 7.32 -6.68
CA SER A 70 6.85 7.17 -5.47
C SER A 70 7.28 5.72 -5.24
N LEU A 71 6.36 4.75 -5.38
CA LEU A 71 6.68 3.33 -5.27
C LEU A 71 7.67 2.88 -6.37
N LYS A 72 7.55 3.35 -7.61
CA LYS A 72 8.47 2.98 -8.70
C LYS A 72 9.86 3.56 -8.51
N ARG A 73 9.96 4.75 -7.92
CA ARG A 73 11.22 5.39 -7.54
C ARG A 73 11.91 4.57 -6.45
N ASP A 74 11.18 4.17 -5.42
CA ASP A 74 11.79 3.62 -4.20
C ASP A 74 11.83 2.09 -4.17
N PHE A 75 11.19 1.39 -5.10
CA PHE A 75 11.16 -0.08 -5.15
C PHE A 75 11.59 -0.63 -6.51
N THR A 76 12.26 -1.79 -6.49
CA THR A 76 12.70 -2.48 -7.72
C THR A 76 11.57 -2.90 -8.65
N LYS A 77 10.41 -3.27 -8.10
CA LYS A 77 9.28 -3.77 -8.87
C LYS A 77 7.97 -3.36 -8.21
N VAL A 78 7.03 -2.83 -8.98
CA VAL A 78 5.70 -2.45 -8.52
C VAL A 78 4.65 -3.13 -9.39
N LYS A 79 3.63 -3.74 -8.78
CA LYS A 79 2.56 -4.46 -9.47
C LYS A 79 1.23 -4.24 -8.79
N HIS A 80 0.16 -4.20 -9.58
CA HIS A 80 -1.18 -4.43 -9.06
C HIS A 80 -1.51 -5.93 -9.08
N VAL A 81 -2.17 -6.39 -8.03
CA VAL A 81 -2.61 -7.78 -7.88
C VAL A 81 -4.05 -7.81 -7.42
N LYS A 82 -4.91 -8.53 -8.15
CA LYS A 82 -6.24 -8.93 -7.70
C LYS A 82 -6.08 -10.28 -7.00
N PRO A 83 -6.38 -10.40 -5.69
CA PRO A 83 -6.31 -11.69 -5.01
C PRO A 83 -7.36 -12.64 -5.57
N HIS A 84 -7.03 -13.94 -5.69
CA HIS A 84 -7.99 -14.97 -6.08
C HIS A 84 -9.19 -15.08 -5.12
N ALA A 85 -8.99 -14.73 -3.85
CA ALA A 85 -10.05 -14.73 -2.84
C ALA A 85 -10.97 -13.50 -2.91
N SER A 86 -10.62 -12.46 -3.70
CA SER A 86 -11.45 -11.27 -3.84
C SER A 86 -12.65 -11.56 -4.75
N ARG A 87 -13.83 -11.07 -4.37
CA ARG A 87 -15.05 -11.21 -5.18
C ARG A 87 -14.88 -10.53 -6.55
N ALA A 88 -15.49 -11.12 -7.58
CA ALA A 88 -15.35 -10.64 -8.96
C ALA A 88 -15.92 -9.22 -9.16
N ASP A 89 -16.95 -8.85 -8.40
CA ASP A 89 -17.62 -7.55 -8.42
C ASP A 89 -16.96 -6.50 -7.49
N SER A 90 -15.93 -6.89 -6.72
CA SER A 90 -15.20 -5.96 -5.86
C SER A 90 -14.22 -5.11 -6.66
N SER A 91 -14.17 -3.81 -6.37
CA SER A 91 -13.15 -2.89 -6.90
C SER A 91 -11.78 -3.01 -6.19
N GLU A 92 -11.67 -3.90 -5.21
CA GLU A 92 -10.46 -4.12 -4.42
C GLU A 92 -9.30 -4.68 -5.24
N MET A 93 -8.14 -4.08 -5.07
CA MET A 93 -6.84 -4.50 -5.60
C MET A 93 -5.78 -4.31 -4.53
N TYR A 94 -4.60 -4.88 -4.75
CA TYR A 94 -3.43 -4.59 -3.93
C TYR A 94 -2.32 -4.06 -4.82
N VAL A 95 -1.59 -3.07 -4.32
CA VAL A 95 -0.29 -2.70 -4.87
C VAL A 95 0.80 -3.46 -4.10
N VAL A 96 1.62 -4.20 -4.83
CA VAL A 96 2.78 -4.95 -4.33
C VAL A 96 4.03 -4.24 -4.82
N ALA A 97 4.86 -3.75 -3.91
CA ALA A 97 6.15 -3.14 -4.21
C ALA A 97 7.27 -3.96 -3.57
N LEU A 98 8.23 -4.41 -4.37
CA LEU A 98 9.29 -5.34 -3.98
C LEU A 98 10.67 -4.67 -4.09
N GLY A 99 11.55 -4.98 -3.15
CA GLY A 99 12.93 -4.54 -3.18
C GLY A 99 13.07 -3.05 -2.89
N PHE A 100 12.75 -2.64 -1.66
CA PHE A 100 12.91 -1.26 -1.21
C PHE A 100 14.37 -0.78 -1.36
N ARG A 101 14.56 0.40 -1.94
CA ARG A 101 15.86 1.03 -2.20
C ARG A 101 16.23 2.07 -1.15
N GLY A 102 15.23 2.67 -0.49
CA GLY A 102 15.40 3.84 0.35
C GLY A 102 15.32 5.14 -0.43
#